data_AF-A0A377VCG2-F1
#
_entry.id   AF-A0A377VCG2-F1
#
_cell.length_a   1.000
_cell.length_b   1.000
_cell.length_c   1.000
_cell.angle_alpha   90.00
_cell.angle_beta   90.00
_cell.angle_gamma   90.00
#
_symmetry.space_group_name_H-M   'P 1'
#
loop_
_entity.id
_entity.type
_entity.pdbx_description
1 polymer ?
#
loop_
_entity_poly.entity_id
_entity_poly.type
_entity_poly.pdbx_seq_one_letter_code
_entity_poly.pdbx_strand_id
1 'polypeptide(L)'
;MAWIPAQDVGGDDRQRSDELRIRASNLALSGLSGLQPFADKLAPSLGELWRTTQPGGKINLLALDIPLQATEKTRFQAQWSDLAWKQWKLLPGAEHFSGSLNGSVEHGELRAHMAKALMPYAGVFRAPLEIAAGEATLQLGEKRQRVYA
;
A
#
# COMPACT_ATOMS: atom_id res chain seq x y z
N MET A 1 -16.57 10.74 20.36
CA MET A 1 -17.57 11.32 19.43
C MET A 1 -18.03 10.20 18.51
N ALA A 2 -19.07 9.44 18.88
CA ALA A 2 -20.49 9.69 18.65
C ALA A 2 -20.86 9.66 17.15
N TRP A 3 -21.41 8.52 16.72
CA TRP A 3 -21.95 8.27 15.39
C TRP A 3 -23.08 9.26 15.07
N ILE A 4 -23.01 9.92 13.91
CA ILE A 4 -24.05 10.83 13.41
C ILE A 4 -24.84 10.05 12.35
N PRO A 5 -26.16 9.85 12.52
CA PRO A 5 -26.97 9.15 11.53
C PRO A 5 -27.10 9.98 10.25
N ALA A 6 -27.43 9.30 9.15
CA ALA A 6 -27.59 9.92 7.85
C ALA A 6 -28.56 11.11 7.89
N GLN A 7 -28.06 12.30 7.54
CA GLN A 7 -28.87 13.50 7.38
C GLN A 7 -29.44 13.50 5.97
N ASP A 8 -30.76 13.67 5.89
CA ASP A 8 -31.51 13.71 4.66
C ASP A 8 -31.32 15.07 3.96
N VAL A 9 -30.56 15.11 2.86
CA VAL A 9 -30.21 16.36 2.17
C VAL A 9 -31.13 16.64 0.98
N GLY A 10 -32.32 17.18 1.26
CA GLY A 10 -33.32 17.73 0.31
C GLY A 10 -32.83 18.01 -1.13
N GLY A 11 -33.30 17.24 -2.12
CA GLY A 11 -33.02 17.30 -3.56
C GLY A 11 -33.37 15.98 -4.29
N ASP A 12 -33.86 16.04 -5.53
CA ASP A 12 -34.42 14.92 -6.33
C ASP A 12 -33.39 13.88 -6.84
N ASP A 13 -32.12 14.03 -6.50
CA ASP A 13 -31.00 13.22 -7.04
C ASP A 13 -30.11 12.62 -5.93
N ARG A 14 -30.73 12.19 -4.83
CA ARG A 14 -30.06 11.66 -3.62
C ARG A 14 -29.75 10.17 -3.73
N GLN A 15 -28.69 9.80 -4.45
CA GLN A 15 -27.91 8.61 -4.08
C GLN A 15 -26.70 9.05 -3.27
N ARG A 16 -26.82 9.00 -1.93
CA ARG A 16 -25.62 8.99 -1.09
C ARG A 16 -24.94 7.65 -1.35
N SER A 17 -23.95 7.63 -2.23
CA SER A 17 -23.10 6.45 -2.37
C SER A 17 -22.35 6.28 -1.06
N ASP A 18 -22.72 5.25 -0.31
CA ASP A 18 -21.96 4.81 0.85
C ASP A 18 -20.51 4.58 0.42
N GLU A 19 -19.56 5.05 1.22
CA GLU A 19 -18.13 4.95 0.92
C GLU A 19 -17.42 4.35 2.12
N LEU A 20 -16.71 3.25 1.89
CA LEU A 20 -15.81 2.67 2.88
C LEU A 20 -14.50 3.46 2.85
N ARG A 21 -14.15 4.06 3.99
CA ARG A 21 -12.93 4.86 4.14
C ARG A 21 -12.01 4.21 5.15
N ILE A 22 -10.78 3.94 4.74
CA ILE A 22 -9.71 3.43 5.59
C ILE A 22 -8.62 4.50 5.65
N ARG A 23 -8.27 4.90 6.87
CA ARG A 23 -7.26 5.93 7.14
C ARG A 23 -6.26 5.44 8.17
N ALA A 24 -4.99 5.65 7.91
CA ALA A 24 -3.92 5.51 8.89
C ALA A 24 -2.87 6.59 8.64
N SER A 25 -2.19 7.01 9.70
CA SER A 25 -1.11 8.00 9.61
C SER A 25 -0.12 7.77 10.73
N ASN A 26 1.15 8.10 10.50
CA ASN A 26 2.21 7.99 11.49
C ASN A 26 2.34 6.59 12.12
N LEU A 27 2.16 5.55 11.30
CA LEU A 27 2.16 4.17 11.74
C LEU A 27 3.56 3.56 11.60
N ALA A 28 4.21 3.25 12.73
CA ALA A 28 5.49 2.55 12.74
C ALA A 28 5.25 1.03 12.66
N LEU A 29 5.77 0.38 11.62
CA LEU A 29 5.49 -1.04 11.37
C LEU A 29 6.14 -1.95 12.41
N SER A 30 7.35 -1.63 12.88
CA SER A 30 8.00 -2.40 13.95
C SER A 30 7.16 -2.48 15.24
N GLY A 31 6.38 -1.44 15.54
CA GLY A 31 5.50 -1.39 16.71
C GLY A 31 4.24 -2.27 16.61
N LEU A 32 3.89 -2.75 15.42
CA LEU A 32 2.70 -3.59 15.21
C LEU A 32 2.96 -5.08 15.43
N SER A 33 4.22 -5.47 15.62
CA SER A 33 4.60 -6.85 15.99
C SER A 33 3.84 -7.37 17.22
N GLY A 34 3.53 -6.50 18.19
CA GLY A 34 2.73 -6.85 19.37
C GLY A 34 1.28 -7.22 19.08
N LEU A 35 0.74 -6.84 17.91
CA LEU A 35 -0.63 -7.16 17.49
C LEU A 35 -0.73 -8.44 16.65
N GLN A 36 0.40 -9.09 16.39
CA GLN A 36 0.47 -10.29 15.55
C GLN A 36 -0.51 -11.41 15.96
N PRO A 37 -0.74 -11.72 17.26
CA PRO A 37 -1.71 -12.74 17.65
C PRO A 37 -3.16 -12.43 17.22
N PHE A 38 -3.50 -11.15 17.02
CA PHE A 38 -4.80 -10.75 16.48
C PHE A 38 -4.84 -10.87 14.97
N ALA A 39 -3.74 -10.51 14.28
CA ALA A 39 -3.61 -10.71 12.84
C ALA A 39 -3.75 -12.19 12.47
N ASP A 40 -3.13 -13.10 13.22
CA ASP A 40 -3.22 -14.55 13.00
C ASP A 40 -4.67 -15.05 13.08
N LYS A 41 -5.49 -14.47 13.96
CA LYS A 41 -6.90 -14.85 14.15
C LYS A 41 -7.80 -14.28 13.06
N LEU A 42 -7.54 -13.06 12.61
CA LEU A 42 -8.37 -12.36 11.62
C LEU A 42 -8.02 -12.77 10.19
N ALA A 43 -6.73 -12.91 9.90
CA ALA A 43 -6.20 -13.22 8.58
C ALA A 43 -4.87 -13.98 8.72
N PRO A 44 -4.90 -15.33 8.79
CA PRO A 44 -3.70 -16.15 9.00
C PRO A 44 -2.57 -15.87 7.98
N SER A 45 -2.92 -15.57 6.73
CA SER A 45 -1.96 -15.22 5.67
C SER A 45 -1.21 -13.91 5.96
N LEU A 46 -1.85 -12.94 6.62
CA LEU A 46 -1.21 -11.70 7.03
C LEU A 46 -0.20 -11.95 8.15
N GLY A 47 -0.54 -12.83 9.09
CA GLY A 47 0.36 -13.24 10.16
C GLY A 47 1.64 -13.93 9.65
N GLU A 48 1.49 -14.85 8.70
CA GLU A 48 2.62 -15.50 8.04
C GLU A 48 3.50 -14.50 7.29
N LEU A 49 2.88 -13.59 6.53
CA LEU A 49 3.56 -12.53 5.80
C LEU A 49 4.35 -11.65 6.78
N TRP A 50 3.74 -11.20 7.88
CA TRP A 50 4.36 -10.34 8.87
C TRP A 50 5.57 -10.99 9.52
N ARG A 51 5.45 -12.27 9.92
CA ARG A 51 6.54 -13.04 10.53
C ARG A 51 7.71 -13.26 9.57
N THR A 52 7.41 -13.48 8.30
CA THR A 52 8.43 -13.76 7.28
C THR A 52 9.15 -12.50 6.83
N THR A 53 8.39 -11.45 6.53
CA THR A 53 8.94 -10.17 6.03
C THR A 53 9.51 -9.30 7.13
N GLN A 54 9.00 -9.42 8.37
CA GLN A 54 9.39 -8.57 9.51
C GLN A 54 9.44 -7.08 9.11
N PRO A 55 8.32 -6.51 8.64
CA PRO A 55 8.34 -5.22 8.00
C PRO A 55 8.72 -4.13 9.01
N GLY A 56 9.65 -3.27 8.60
CA GLY A 56 10.11 -2.10 9.33
C GLY A 56 9.76 -0.79 8.62
N GLY A 57 10.10 0.33 9.25
CA GLY A 57 9.83 1.66 8.71
C GLY A 57 8.49 2.26 9.13
N LYS A 58 8.07 3.29 8.40
CA LYS A 58 6.89 4.09 8.73
C LYS A 58 5.95 4.26 7.54
N ILE A 59 4.67 4.08 7.79
CA ILE A 59 3.59 4.58 6.93
C ILE A 59 3.20 5.96 7.45
N ASN A 60 3.57 6.99 6.70
CA ASN A 60 3.32 8.38 7.05
C ASN A 60 1.84 8.71 6.83
N LEU A 61 1.28 8.21 5.73
CA LEU A 61 -0.11 8.37 5.36
C LEU A 61 -0.59 7.13 4.61
N LEU A 62 -1.79 6.67 4.91
CA LEU A 62 -2.56 5.71 4.14
C LEU A 62 -4.02 6.17 4.15
N ALA A 63 -4.57 6.27 2.96
CA ALA A 63 -5.89 6.77 2.68
C ALA A 63 -6.46 5.93 1.55
N LEU A 64 -7.54 5.20 1.82
CA LEU A 64 -8.25 4.40 0.85
C LEU A 64 -9.74 4.71 0.95
N ASP A 65 -10.33 5.12 -0.17
CA ASP A 65 -11.69 5.59 -0.29
C ASP A 65 -12.39 4.75 -1.37
N ILE A 66 -13.30 3.87 -0.95
CA ILE A 66 -13.97 2.89 -1.82
C ILE A 66 -15.48 3.21 -1.85
N PRO A 67 -15.99 3.80 -2.94
CA PRO A 67 -17.43 3.95 -3.14
C PRO A 67 -18.06 2.55 -3.28
N LEU A 68 -19.01 2.19 -2.43
CA LEU A 68 -19.59 0.84 -2.39
C LEU A 68 -20.39 0.50 -3.67
N GLN A 69 -20.91 1.52 -4.34
CA GLN A 69 -21.69 1.40 -5.58
C GLN A 69 -20.83 1.52 -6.85
N ALA A 70 -19.56 1.93 -6.71
CA ALA A 70 -18.66 2.26 -7.81
C ALA A 70 -17.21 1.98 -7.41
N THR A 71 -16.88 0.71 -7.19
CA THR A 71 -15.56 0.29 -6.67
C THR A 71 -14.42 0.58 -7.66
N GLU A 72 -14.73 0.71 -8.95
CA GLU A 72 -13.83 1.20 -10.00
C GLU A 72 -13.39 2.65 -9.78
N LYS A 73 -14.16 3.44 -9.01
CA LYS A 73 -13.81 4.81 -8.63
C LYS A 73 -13.02 4.88 -7.32
N THR A 74 -12.46 3.76 -6.87
CA THR A 74 -11.63 3.72 -5.67
C THR A 74 -10.45 4.68 -5.78
N ARG A 75 -10.25 5.47 -4.73
CA ARG A 75 -9.15 6.43 -4.62
C ARG A 75 -8.20 6.00 -3.52
N PHE A 76 -6.92 6.19 -3.78
CA PHE A 76 -5.87 5.86 -2.84
C PHE A 76 -4.83 6.98 -2.73
N GLN A 77 -4.29 7.11 -1.53
CA GLN A 77 -3.16 7.95 -1.21
C GLN A 77 -2.35 7.26 -0.13
N ALA A 78 -1.07 7.06 -0.37
CA ALA A 78 -0.15 6.48 0.57
C ALA A 78 1.21 7.16 0.48
N GLN A 79 1.87 7.29 1.62
CA GLN A 79 3.24 7.77 1.74
C GLN A 79 3.94 6.95 2.81
N TRP A 80 5.16 6.55 2.53
CA TRP A 80 5.98 5.77 3.43
C TRP A 80 7.42 6.22 3.37
N SER A 81 8.12 5.94 4.47
CA SER A 81 9.53 6.26 4.61
C SER A 81 10.25 5.10 5.26
N ASP A 82 11.41 4.80 4.71
CA ASP A 82 12.37 3.86 5.26
C ASP A 82 11.78 2.47 5.50
N LEU A 83 10.93 2.01 4.58
CA LEU A 83 10.42 0.65 4.64
C LEU A 83 11.56 -0.33 4.43
N ALA A 84 11.52 -1.39 5.23
CA ALA A 84 12.42 -2.51 5.13
C ALA A 84 11.63 -3.80 5.26
N TRP A 85 12.01 -4.83 4.51
CA TRP A 85 11.47 -6.16 4.65
C TRP A 85 12.50 -7.21 4.25
N LYS A 86 12.40 -8.37 4.89
CA LYS A 86 13.11 -9.58 4.51
C LYS A 86 12.45 -10.23 3.31
N GLN A 87 13.26 -10.98 2.55
CA GLN A 87 12.80 -11.72 1.39
C GLN A 87 11.57 -12.57 1.71
N TRP A 88 10.55 -12.48 0.86
CA TRP A 88 9.35 -13.31 0.95
C TRP A 88 9.13 -14.06 -0.36
N LYS A 89 9.34 -15.38 -0.32
CA LYS A 89 9.30 -16.25 -1.52
C LYS A 89 10.25 -15.70 -2.60
N LEU A 90 9.70 -15.22 -3.72
CA LEU A 90 10.42 -14.65 -4.85
C LEU A 90 10.55 -13.12 -4.81
N LEU A 91 9.98 -12.47 -3.80
CA LEU A 91 10.16 -11.03 -3.62
C LEU A 91 11.43 -10.80 -2.81
N PRO A 92 12.44 -10.10 -3.38
CA PRO A 92 13.69 -9.84 -2.68
C PRO A 92 13.43 -9.00 -1.42
N GLY A 93 14.33 -9.11 -0.45
CA GLY A 93 14.33 -8.17 0.65
C GLY A 93 14.68 -6.77 0.16
N ALA A 94 14.21 -5.74 0.85
CA ALA A 94 14.58 -4.37 0.56
C ALA A 94 14.76 -3.59 1.86
N GLU A 95 15.55 -2.52 1.77
CA GLU A 95 15.82 -1.60 2.85
C GLU A 95 15.79 -0.18 2.30
N HIS A 96 15.57 0.80 3.18
CA HIS A 96 15.53 2.22 2.82
C HIS A 96 14.53 2.56 1.70
N PHE A 97 13.48 1.76 1.57
CA PHE A 97 12.49 1.95 0.52
C PHE A 97 11.48 3.01 0.93
N SER A 98 11.42 4.09 0.17
CA SER A 98 10.59 5.26 0.46
C SER A 98 9.81 5.66 -0.79
N GLY A 99 8.67 6.32 -0.60
CA GLY A 99 7.84 6.63 -1.75
C GLY A 99 6.44 7.11 -1.42
N SER A 100 5.68 7.26 -2.49
CA SER A 100 4.29 7.67 -2.45
C SER A 100 3.50 7.00 -3.55
N LEU A 101 2.25 6.68 -3.25
CA LEU A 101 1.26 6.20 -4.20
C LEU A 101 0.05 7.14 -4.13
N ASN A 102 -0.36 7.74 -5.24
CA ASN A 102 -1.52 8.64 -5.25
C ASN A 102 -2.35 8.41 -6.51
N GLY A 103 -3.68 8.53 -6.39
CA GLY A 103 -4.59 8.55 -7.52
C GLY A 103 -5.82 7.68 -7.32
N SER A 104 -6.27 7.06 -8.41
CA SER A 104 -7.40 6.14 -8.44
C SER A 104 -7.05 4.87 -9.21
N VAL A 105 -7.96 3.90 -9.20
CA VAL A 105 -7.85 2.68 -10.03
C VAL A 105 -7.68 3.01 -11.51
N GLU A 106 -8.31 4.08 -11.99
CA GLU A 106 -8.24 4.53 -13.39
C GLU A 106 -6.92 5.24 -13.70
N HIS A 107 -6.42 6.05 -12.77
CA HIS A 107 -5.24 6.90 -12.97
C HIS A 107 -4.47 7.04 -11.67
N GLY A 108 -3.35 6.33 -11.56
CA GLY A 108 -2.49 6.35 -10.39
C GLY A 108 -1.04 6.63 -10.73
N GLU A 109 -0.31 7.19 -9.77
CA GLU A 109 1.14 7.36 -9.86
C GLU A 109 1.80 6.78 -8.61
N LEU A 110 2.72 5.85 -8.84
CA LEU A 110 3.65 5.35 -7.84
C LEU A 110 5.00 5.99 -8.07
N ARG A 111 5.54 6.66 -7.05
CA ARG A 111 6.94 7.05 -6.97
C ARG A 111 7.61 6.26 -5.87
N ALA A 112 8.73 5.65 -6.18
CA ALA A 112 9.53 4.88 -5.25
C ALA A 112 11.00 5.26 -5.40
N HIS A 113 11.70 5.31 -4.30
CA HIS A 113 13.14 5.50 -4.26
C HIS A 113 13.77 4.68 -3.14
N MET A 114 15.02 4.31 -3.34
CA MET A 114 15.88 3.67 -2.36
C MET A 114 17.31 4.18 -2.54
N ALA A 115 18.05 4.29 -1.45
CA ALA A 115 19.45 4.66 -1.48
C ALA A 115 20.20 3.82 -0.46
N LYS A 116 21.42 3.40 -0.82
CA LYS A 116 22.30 2.58 0.02
C LYS A 116 21.61 1.32 0.55
N ALA A 117 20.84 0.64 -0.30
CA ALA A 117 20.07 -0.52 0.09
C ALA A 117 20.85 -1.81 -0.17
N LEU A 118 20.81 -2.74 0.78
CA LEU A 118 21.20 -4.13 0.54
C LEU A 118 19.96 -4.90 0.09
N MET A 119 20.02 -5.49 -1.09
CA MET A 119 18.95 -6.32 -1.63
C MET A 119 19.35 -7.80 -1.53
N PRO A 120 19.02 -8.49 -0.43
CA PRO A 120 19.23 -9.93 -0.32
C PRO A 120 18.20 -10.66 -1.19
N TYR A 121 18.69 -11.49 -2.11
CA TYR A 121 17.86 -12.44 -2.86
C TYR A 121 18.55 -13.81 -2.89
N ALA A 122 18.38 -14.54 -1.79
CA ALA A 122 18.97 -15.86 -1.60
C ALA A 122 18.44 -16.84 -2.66
N GLY A 123 19.35 -17.57 -3.31
CA GLY A 123 19.04 -18.54 -4.36
C GLY A 123 19.15 -18.01 -5.79
N VAL A 124 19.14 -16.68 -5.98
CA VAL A 124 19.38 -16.06 -7.31
C VAL A 124 20.75 -15.37 -7.35
N PHE A 125 21.13 -14.69 -6.27
CA PHE A 125 22.46 -14.10 -6.12
C PHE A 125 23.29 -14.84 -5.07
N ARG A 126 24.61 -14.96 -5.33
CA ARG A 126 25.58 -15.59 -4.40
C ARG A 126 25.96 -14.67 -3.22
N ALA A 127 25.67 -13.38 -3.33
CA ALA A 127 25.86 -12.37 -2.29
C ALA A 127 24.74 -11.33 -2.39
N PRO A 128 24.38 -10.61 -1.30
CA PRO A 128 23.44 -9.49 -1.38
C PRO A 128 23.91 -8.43 -2.38
N LEU A 129 22.97 -7.89 -3.18
CA LEU A 129 23.29 -6.82 -4.12
C LEU A 129 23.28 -5.47 -3.40
N GLU A 130 24.35 -4.70 -3.56
CA GLU A 130 24.42 -3.32 -3.08
C GLU A 130 23.78 -2.37 -4.11
N ILE A 131 22.77 -1.62 -3.70
CA ILE A 131 22.11 -0.58 -4.49
C ILE A 131 22.54 0.78 -3.95
N ALA A 132 23.36 1.50 -4.71
CA ALA A 132 23.78 2.86 -4.35
C ALA A 132 22.59 3.83 -4.33
N ALA A 133 21.79 3.83 -5.40
CA ALA A 133 20.54 4.56 -5.52
C ALA A 133 19.63 3.90 -6.57
N GLY A 134 18.32 3.98 -6.37
CA GLY A 134 17.31 3.55 -7.33
C GLY A 134 16.08 4.43 -7.22
N GLU A 135 15.56 4.86 -8.37
CA GLU A 135 14.33 5.63 -8.47
C GLU A 135 13.42 4.98 -9.51
N ALA A 136 12.13 4.92 -9.21
CA ALA A 136 11.13 4.39 -10.10
C ALA A 136 9.87 5.25 -10.03
N THR A 137 9.32 5.58 -11.20
CA THR A 137 7.98 6.15 -11.33
C THR A 137 7.16 5.24 -12.22
N LEU A 138 6.01 4.78 -11.71
CA LEU A 138 5.06 3.97 -12.47
C LEU A 138 3.74 4.74 -12.57
N GLN A 139 3.22 4.84 -13.79
CA GLN A 139 1.86 5.30 -14.01
C GLN A 139 0.94 4.10 -14.18
N LEU A 140 -0.09 4.06 -13.34
CA LEU A 140 -1.17 3.08 -13.34
C LEU A 140 -2.32 3.67 -14.17
N GLY A 141 -2.83 2.92 -15.13
CA GLY A 141 -4.02 3.28 -15.88
C GLY A 141 -4.38 2.25 -16.93
N GLU A 142 -5.56 2.41 -17.52
CA GLU A 142 -6.06 1.48 -18.53
C GLU A 142 -5.15 1.45 -19.77
N LYS A 143 -4.71 0.26 -20.17
CA LYS A 143 -4.03 0.08 -21.45
C LYS A 143 -5.04 0.22 -22.58
N ARG A 144 -5.03 1.36 -23.28
CA ARG A 144 -5.71 1.48 -24.57
C ARG A 144 -5.06 0.53 -25.58
N GLN A 145 -5.66 -0.63 -25.82
CA GLN A 145 -5.33 -1.45 -26.99
C GLN A 145 -5.76 -0.66 -28.24
N ARG A 146 -4.77 -0.18 -29.00
CA ARG A 146 -5.02 0.29 -30.37
C ARG A 146 -5.26 -0.94 -31.23
N VAL A 147 -6.52 -1.18 -31.58
CA VAL A 147 -6.88 -2.09 -32.67
C VAL A 147 -6.48 -1.39 -33.97
N TYR A 148 -5.43 -1.86 -34.62
CA TYR A 148 -5.22 -1.56 -36.04
C TYR A 148 -6.10 -2.54 -36.82
N ALA A 149 -7.03 -1.98 -37.59
CA ALA A 149 -7.89 -2.72 -38.52
C ALA A 149 -7.09 -3.26 -39.71
#